data_AF-A0AAV2YRI1-F1
#
_entry.id   AF-A0AAV2YRI1-F1
#
_cell.length_a   1.000
_cell.length_b   1.000
_cell.length_c   1.000
_cell.angle_alpha   90.00
_cell.angle_beta   90.00
_cell.angle_gamma   90.00
#
_symmetry.space_group_name_H-M   'P 1'
#
loop_
_entity.id
_entity.type
_entity.pdbx_description
1 polymer ?
#
loop_
_entity_poly.entity_id
_entity_poly.type
_entity_poly.pdbx_seq_one_letter_code
_entity_poly.pdbx_strand_id
1 'polypeptide(L)'
;FRQVDSASEVVEEETFVQAAEKRVKQTSKVTYVDTRFVPPASNECERFFSSAKLVFSDPRKSMHPDTLEDILMLRYNSSLLDARTIQQVRSRVGDDA
;
A
#
# COMPACT_ATOMS: atom_id res chain seq x y z
N PHE A 1 16.89 -69.96 14.87
CA PHE A 1 17.91 -69.10 14.23
C PHE A 1 17.17 -68.07 13.40
N ARG A 2 17.09 -66.82 13.91
CA ARG A 2 17.61 -65.59 13.26
C ARG A 2 17.00 -65.38 11.85
N GLN A 3 16.13 -64.40 11.61
CA GLN A 3 16.46 -62.98 11.72
C GLN A 3 15.18 -62.12 11.73
N VAL A 4 15.15 -61.12 12.60
CA VAL A 4 14.15 -60.03 12.61
C VAL A 4 14.79 -58.91 11.79
N ASP A 5 14.32 -58.67 10.57
CA ASP A 5 14.78 -57.52 9.80
C ASP A 5 14.01 -56.29 10.24
N SER A 6 14.71 -55.53 11.07
CA SER A 6 14.38 -54.18 11.49
C SER A 6 14.54 -53.25 10.30
N ALA A 7 13.43 -52.71 9.79
CA ALA A 7 13.42 -51.49 9.00
C ALA A 7 12.93 -50.38 9.92
N SER A 8 13.83 -49.84 10.74
CA SER A 8 13.59 -48.57 11.42
C SER A 8 13.54 -47.48 10.34
N GLU A 9 12.35 -46.97 10.04
CA GLU A 9 12.18 -45.69 9.38
C GLU A 9 12.89 -44.64 10.24
N VAL A 10 14.03 -44.17 9.75
CA VAL A 10 14.73 -43.02 10.33
C VAL A 10 13.88 -41.81 9.94
N VAL A 11 12.88 -41.50 10.76
CA VAL A 11 12.26 -40.19 10.74
C VAL A 11 13.34 -39.25 11.24
N GLU A 12 14.05 -38.62 10.31
CA GLU A 12 14.99 -37.55 10.61
C GLU A 12 14.18 -36.41 11.26
N GLU A 13 14.13 -36.40 12.59
CA GLU A 13 13.62 -35.26 13.33
C GLU A 13 14.58 -34.10 13.11
N GLU A 14 14.24 -33.24 12.15
CA GLU A 14 14.97 -32.00 11.90
C GLU A 14 15.08 -31.22 13.21
N THR A 15 16.31 -31.03 13.67
CA THR A 15 16.55 -30.30 14.91
C THR A 15 15.99 -28.88 14.81
N PHE A 16 15.49 -28.33 15.92
CA PHE A 16 14.95 -26.96 15.98
C PHE A 16 15.90 -25.92 15.35
N VAL A 17 17.21 -26.15 15.49
CA VAL A 17 18.27 -25.33 14.91
C VAL A 17 18.26 -25.41 13.38
N GLN A 18 18.15 -26.61 12.79
CA GLN A 18 18.07 -26.80 11.34
C GLN A 18 16.78 -26.20 10.74
N ALA A 19 15.66 -26.35 11.44
CA ALA A 19 14.39 -25.73 11.05
C ALA A 19 14.43 -24.19 11.14
N ALA A 20 15.11 -23.64 12.14
CA ALA A 20 15.33 -22.20 12.30
C ALA A 20 16.26 -21.65 11.20
N GLU A 21 17.37 -22.33 10.88
CA GLU A 21 18.32 -21.92 9.85
C GLU A 21 17.71 -21.93 8.43
N LYS A 22 16.84 -22.92 8.11
CA LYS A 22 16.09 -22.94 6.84
C LYS A 22 15.15 -21.74 6.71
N ARG A 23 14.51 -21.31 7.80
CA ARG A 23 13.61 -20.13 7.81
C ARG A 23 14.37 -18.82 7.61
N VAL A 24 15.58 -18.70 8.16
CA VAL A 24 16.42 -17.50 7.99
C VAL A 24 16.82 -17.31 6.52
N LYS A 25 17.18 -18.40 5.83
CA LYS A 25 17.54 -18.37 4.39
C LYS A 25 16.34 -18.09 3.46
N GLN A 26 15.12 -18.28 3.94
CA GLN A 26 13.87 -18.05 3.21
C GLN A 26 13.18 -16.72 3.57
N THR A 27 13.85 -15.84 4.32
CA THR A 27 13.47 -14.43 4.30
C THR A 27 13.87 -13.87 2.93
N SER A 28 12.88 -13.61 2.09
CA SER A 28 13.11 -12.92 0.82
C SER A 28 13.99 -11.70 1.08
N LYS A 29 15.01 -11.48 0.24
CA LYS A 29 15.80 -10.25 0.30
C LYS A 29 14.86 -9.07 0.06
N VAL A 30 14.41 -8.43 1.14
CA VAL A 30 13.59 -7.23 1.06
C VAL A 30 14.47 -6.14 0.47
N THR A 31 14.19 -5.77 -0.77
CA THR A 31 14.89 -4.67 -1.41
C THR A 31 14.32 -3.39 -0.82
N TYR A 32 15.07 -2.72 0.03
CA TYR A 32 14.66 -1.42 0.57
C TYR A 32 14.68 -0.41 -0.57
N VAL A 33 13.54 0.25 -0.81
CA VAL A 33 13.42 1.32 -1.81
C VAL A 33 13.87 2.63 -1.16
N ASP A 34 14.58 3.47 -1.92
CA ASP A 34 14.97 4.81 -1.44
C ASP A 34 13.73 5.64 -1.09
N THR A 35 13.56 5.97 0.19
CA THR A 35 12.43 6.74 0.72
C THR A 35 12.69 8.24 0.76
N ARG A 36 13.77 8.75 0.15
CA ARG A 36 14.07 10.20 0.10
C ARG A 36 12.96 11.05 -0.53
N PHE A 37 12.09 10.45 -1.34
CA PHE A 37 10.92 11.13 -1.91
C PHE A 37 9.78 11.28 -0.90
N VAL A 38 9.77 10.49 0.18
CA VAL A 38 8.78 10.59 1.25
C VAL A 38 9.24 11.70 2.21
N PRO A 39 8.41 12.74 2.42
CA PRO A 39 8.76 13.80 3.35
C PRO A 39 9.04 13.23 4.76
N PRO A 40 10.02 13.77 5.50
CA PRO A 40 10.41 13.29 6.82
C PRO A 40 9.34 13.50 7.91
N ALA A 41 8.24 14.20 7.61
CA ALA A 41 7.16 14.48 8.55
C ALA A 41 5.79 14.30 7.88
N SER A 42 4.83 13.80 8.66
CA SER A 42 3.40 13.71 8.32
C SER A 42 2.69 15.07 8.20
N ASN A 43 3.44 16.18 8.13
CA ASN A 43 2.89 17.54 8.11
C ASN A 43 1.94 17.79 6.94
N GLU A 44 2.19 17.19 5.78
CA GLU A 44 1.31 17.29 4.61
C GLU A 44 -0.01 16.55 4.84
N CYS A 45 0.04 15.32 5.36
CA CYS A 45 -1.15 14.55 5.73
C CYS A 45 -1.97 15.26 6.81
N GLU A 46 -1.31 15.82 7.84
CA GLU A 46 -1.99 16.57 8.90
C GLU A 46 -2.67 17.83 8.36
N ARG A 47 -2.00 18.60 7.49
CA ARG A 47 -2.59 19.77 6.81
C ARG A 47 -3.75 19.39 5.91
N PHE A 48 -3.64 18.26 5.22
CA PHE A 48 -4.69 17.70 4.38
C PHE A 48 -5.93 17.35 5.21
N PHE A 49 -5.79 16.51 6.25
CA PHE A 49 -6.93 16.10 7.07
C PHE A 49 -7.49 17.22 7.95
N SER A 50 -6.68 18.21 8.33
CA SER A 50 -7.16 19.45 8.94
C SER A 50 -8.07 20.24 7.98
N SER A 51 -7.73 20.28 6.69
CA SER A 51 -8.58 20.89 5.67
C SER A 51 -9.84 20.06 5.44
N ALA A 52 -9.72 18.72 5.42
CA ALA A 52 -10.85 17.81 5.26
C ALA A 52 -11.91 18.00 6.35
N LYS A 53 -11.48 18.21 7.60
CA LYS A 53 -12.37 18.53 8.73
C LYS A 53 -13.20 19.79 8.48
N LEU A 54 -12.63 20.81 7.84
CA LEU A 54 -13.36 22.02 7.47
C LEU A 54 -14.34 21.79 6.32
N VAL A 55 -14.03 20.88 5.39
CA VAL A 55 -14.95 20.52 4.28
C VAL A 55 -16.12 19.68 4.80
N PHE A 56 -15.85 18.75 5.72
CA PHE A 56 -16.85 17.90 6.37
C PHE A 56 -17.48 18.58 7.60
N SER A 57 -17.93 19.83 7.46
CA SER A 57 -18.63 20.57 8.51
C SER A 57 -20.09 20.11 8.65
N ASP A 58 -20.74 20.40 9.78
CA ASP A 58 -22.13 20.01 10.10
C ASP A 58 -23.16 20.10 8.95
N PRO A 59 -23.31 21.22 8.21
CA PRO A 59 -24.29 21.31 7.12
C PRO A 59 -23.98 20.42 5.91
N ARG A 60 -22.75 19.89 5.82
CA ARG A 60 -22.24 19.06 4.73
C ARG A 60 -22.13 17.59 5.10
N LYS A 61 -22.61 17.18 6.29
CA LYS A 61 -22.61 15.78 6.73
C LYS A 61 -23.51 14.86 5.89
N SER A 62 -24.44 15.43 5.12
CA SER A 62 -25.25 14.68 4.14
C SER A 62 -24.50 14.38 2.84
N MET A 63 -23.26 14.86 2.67
CA MET A 63 -22.44 14.59 1.50
C MET A 63 -22.01 13.12 1.46
N HIS A 64 -22.07 12.51 0.28
CA HIS A 64 -21.58 11.15 0.08
C HIS A 64 -20.05 11.10 0.30
N PRO A 65 -19.50 10.04 0.94
CA PRO A 65 -18.06 9.90 1.15
C PRO A 65 -17.23 10.05 -0.14
N ASP A 66 -17.69 9.45 -1.24
CA ASP A 66 -17.01 9.56 -2.55
C ASP A 66 -16.91 11.02 -3.02
N THR A 67 -17.97 11.81 -2.81
CA THR A 67 -17.97 13.23 -3.18
C THR A 67 -16.99 14.03 -2.33
N LEU A 68 -16.84 13.67 -1.05
CA LEU A 68 -15.84 14.29 -0.18
C LEU A 68 -14.42 13.97 -0.68
N GLU A 69 -14.17 12.71 -1.05
CA GLU A 69 -12.89 12.26 -1.59
C GLU A 69 -12.53 13.02 -2.88
N ASP A 70 -13.46 13.09 -3.83
CA ASP A 70 -13.28 13.82 -5.09
C ASP A 70 -12.93 15.29 -4.83
N ILE A 71 -13.68 15.98 -3.97
CA ILE A 71 -13.43 17.38 -3.63
C ILE A 71 -12.04 17.57 -3.04
N LEU A 72 -11.64 16.71 -2.11
CA LEU A 72 -10.34 16.80 -1.43
C LEU A 72 -9.18 16.50 -2.40
N MET A 73 -9.33 15.48 -3.24
CA MET A 73 -8.35 15.10 -4.25
C MET A 73 -8.14 16.23 -5.26
N LEU A 74 -9.23 16.82 -5.78
CA LEU A 74 -9.17 17.94 -6.72
C LEU A 74 -8.52 19.17 -6.08
N ARG A 75 -8.88 19.49 -4.83
CA ARG A 75 -8.37 20.67 -4.13
C ARG A 75 -6.89 20.57 -3.82
N TYR A 76 -6.44 19.40 -3.34
CA TYR A 76 -5.03 19.17 -3.03
C TYR A 76 -4.16 19.14 -4.29
N ASN A 77 -4.63 18.49 -5.35
CA ASN A 77 -3.90 18.36 -6.62
C ASN A 77 -4.19 19.50 -7.62
N SER A 78 -4.75 20.62 -7.14
CA SER A 78 -5.16 21.74 -8.00
C SER A 78 -4.02 22.32 -8.85
N SER A 79 -2.76 22.27 -8.36
CA SER A 79 -1.58 22.68 -9.12
C SER A 79 -1.19 21.70 -10.24
N LEU A 80 -1.54 20.42 -10.08
CA LEU A 80 -1.27 19.36 -11.06
C LEU A 80 -2.39 19.28 -12.12
N LEU A 81 -3.59 19.70 -11.74
CA LEU A 81 -4.81 19.71 -12.55
C LEU A 81 -5.04 21.08 -13.22
N ASP A 82 -4.01 21.59 -13.91
CA ASP A 82 -4.12 22.83 -14.69
C ASP A 82 -5.14 22.69 -15.83
N ALA A 83 -5.68 23.83 -16.30
CA ALA A 83 -6.61 23.90 -17.41
C ALA A 83 -6.09 23.18 -18.66
N ARG A 84 -4.76 23.19 -18.87
CA ARG A 84 -4.10 22.45 -19.95
C ARG A 84 -4.22 20.94 -19.78
N THR A 85 -3.96 20.41 -18.58
CA THR A 85 -4.11 18.98 -18.27
C THR A 85 -5.56 18.55 -18.49
N ILE A 86 -6.51 19.37 -18.03
CA ILE A 86 -7.95 19.11 -18.22
C ILE A 86 -8.31 19.11 -19.71
N GLN A 87 -7.80 20.08 -20.49
CA GLN A 87 -8.07 20.15 -21.92
C GLN A 87 -7.50 18.94 -22.68
N GLN A 88 -6.29 18.48 -22.32
CA GLN A 88 -5.68 17.28 -22.90
C GLN A 88 -6.46 16.00 -22.57
N VAL A 89 -6.96 15.87 -21.33
CA VAL A 89 -7.81 14.74 -20.95
C VAL A 89 -9.13 14.79 -21.71
N ARG A 90 -9.76 15.97 -21.81
CA ARG A 90 -11.03 16.13 -22.54
C ARG A 90 -10.91 15.82 -24.02
N SER A 91 -9.79 16.15 -24.68
CA SER A 91 -9.60 15.79 -26.09
C SER A 91 -9.51 14.27 -26.25
N ARG A 92 -8.75 13.58 -25.39
CA ARG A 92 -8.63 12.11 -25.43
C ARG A 92 -9.96 11.40 -25.20
N VAL A 93 -10.71 11.83 -24.18
CA VAL A 93 -12.00 11.23 -23.85
C VAL A 93 -13.06 11.51 -24.92
N GLY A 94 -12.97 12.66 -25.60
CA GLY A 94 -13.85 12.98 -26.73
C GLY A 94 -13.52 12.20 -28.01
N ASP A 95 -12.30 11.66 -28.14
CA ASP A 95 -11.89 10.80 -29.25
C ASP A 95 -12.32 9.33 -29.02
N ASP A 96 -12.66 8.95 -27.79
CA ASP A 96 -13.07 7.59 -27.38
C ASP A 96 -14.62 7.40 -27.33
N ALA A 97 -15.42 8.42 -27.68
CA ALA A 97 -16.88 8.42 -27.66
C ALA A 97 -17.50 8.58 -29.05
#